data_AF-A0A317G1M2-F1
#
_entry.id   AF-A0A317G1M2-F1
#
_cell.length_a   1.000
_cell.length_b   1.000
_cell.length_c   1.000
_cell.angle_alpha   90.00
_cell.angle_beta   90.00
_cell.angle_gamma   90.00
#
_symmetry.space_group_name_H-M   'P 1'
#
loop_
_entity.id
_entity.type
_entity.pdbx_description
1 polymer ?
#
loop_
_entity_poly.entity_id
_entity_poly.type
_entity_poly.pdbx_seq_one_letter_code
_entity_poly.pdbx_strand_id
1 'polypeptide(L)'
;MRIGLYGMPTAGKTYILDKIDFLEVMSGSVLLREICPTFDSEDDHGKNMAREELAKRLLRVESFIMDGHYAFGDKVAFTDMDGQLYDVILYLYISPDVLIKRMRESDKNKKYLSYDIEKWQINEIESLRDYCHKSNKDFYVIDNPKDNYFTDVTEVVEFIKAIVNGFSCKRLAEDCVEKILNSTDSEVITLLDGDKTITKEDSSHAVFGYTTHIYDGNFYTGFQSWRQAEEFKSYSFDDLKELPVGLNEKVCKALNKDSFILTSGHERVWRFIADYLGVPFFAGIEMSAETKFFITKKLQEAGKTVIAYGDGMNDYYMLKKADVGYLIPKEDGTISRSLKGKDLGGVDIVRT
;
A
#
# COMPACT_ATOMS: atom_id res chain seq x y z
N MET A 1 18.86 4.69 -1.83
CA MET A 1 17.38 4.60 -1.80
C MET A 1 16.82 5.64 -2.76
N ARG A 2 16.14 5.22 -3.83
CA ARG A 2 15.61 6.10 -4.87
C ARG A 2 14.09 6.16 -4.77
N ILE A 3 13.55 7.35 -4.48
CA ILE A 3 12.12 7.53 -4.20
C ILE A 3 11.48 8.38 -5.30
N GLY A 4 10.41 7.86 -5.91
CA GLY A 4 9.57 8.62 -6.84
C GLY A 4 8.36 9.19 -6.12
N LEU A 5 8.24 10.51 -6.03
CA LEU A 5 7.05 11.19 -5.48
C LEU A 5 6.09 11.57 -6.61
N TYR A 6 5.02 10.80 -6.75
CA TYR A 6 3.95 11.01 -7.72
C TYR A 6 2.74 11.67 -7.07
N GLY A 7 1.85 12.19 -7.92
CA GLY A 7 0.62 12.85 -7.52
C GLY A 7 0.15 13.82 -8.59
N MET A 8 -1.14 14.10 -8.59
CA MET A 8 -1.79 14.98 -9.56
C MET A 8 -1.12 16.36 -9.64
N PRO A 9 -1.26 17.08 -10.76
CA PRO A 9 -0.94 18.51 -10.79
C PRO A 9 -1.66 19.25 -9.66
N THR A 10 -0.97 20.18 -9.01
CA THR A 10 -1.46 20.94 -7.83
C THR A 10 -1.65 20.14 -6.52
N ALA A 11 -1.17 18.89 -6.46
CA ALA A 11 -1.23 18.09 -5.22
C ALA A 11 -0.35 18.68 -4.09
N GLY A 12 0.71 19.41 -4.41
CA GLY A 12 1.63 19.99 -3.41
C GLY A 12 2.94 19.25 -3.23
N LYS A 13 3.36 18.44 -4.22
CA LYS A 13 4.63 17.69 -4.19
C LYS A 13 5.84 18.57 -3.85
N THR A 14 6.01 19.71 -4.54
CA THR A 14 7.11 20.65 -4.29
C THR A 14 7.11 21.16 -2.84
N TYR A 15 5.95 21.41 -2.25
CA TYR A 15 5.85 21.86 -0.86
C TYR A 15 6.36 20.80 0.13
N ILE A 16 6.19 19.51 -0.16
CA ILE A 16 6.78 18.41 0.63
C ILE A 16 8.28 18.33 0.40
N LEU A 17 8.71 18.36 -0.87
CA LEU A 17 10.12 18.27 -1.24
C LEU A 17 10.97 19.37 -0.61
N ASP A 18 10.44 20.60 -0.50
CA ASP A 18 11.10 21.74 0.14
C ASP A 18 11.33 21.54 1.66
N LYS A 19 10.71 20.51 2.27
CA LYS A 19 10.87 20.16 3.69
C LYS A 19 11.80 18.98 3.93
N ILE A 20 12.33 18.36 2.88
CA ILE A 20 13.24 17.22 2.99
C ILE A 20 14.67 17.74 3.06
N ASP A 21 15.35 17.49 4.19
CA ASP A 21 16.74 17.89 4.44
C ASP A 21 17.71 16.70 4.60
N PHE A 22 17.19 15.48 4.64
CA PHE A 22 17.94 14.24 4.88
C PHE A 22 18.15 13.38 3.62
N LEU A 23 17.70 13.84 2.45
CA LEU A 23 17.81 13.13 1.17
C LEU A 23 18.01 14.14 0.04
N GLU A 24 18.78 13.78 -0.99
CA GLU A 24 18.95 14.65 -2.17
C GLU A 24 17.60 14.83 -2.88
N VAL A 25 17.15 16.08 -2.99
CA VAL A 25 15.89 16.45 -3.65
C VAL A 25 16.16 16.87 -5.08
N MET A 26 15.49 16.22 -6.01
CA MET A 26 15.62 16.48 -7.45
C MET A 26 14.30 16.92 -8.06
N SER A 27 14.35 17.89 -8.98
CA SER A 27 13.18 18.21 -9.81
C SER A 27 13.30 17.54 -11.18
N GLY A 28 12.41 16.59 -11.46
CA GLY A 28 12.44 15.85 -12.72
C GLY A 28 12.29 16.77 -13.92
N SER A 29 11.43 17.80 -13.81
CA SER A 29 11.22 18.76 -14.90
C SER A 29 12.42 19.67 -15.17
N VAL A 30 13.25 19.96 -14.16
CA VAL A 30 14.48 20.76 -14.33
C VAL A 30 15.55 19.90 -15.00
N LEU A 31 15.78 18.69 -14.48
CA LEU A 31 16.78 17.77 -15.02
C LEU A 31 16.49 17.36 -16.47
N LEU A 32 15.21 17.17 -16.83
CA LEU A 32 14.81 16.92 -18.22
C LEU A 32 15.16 18.09 -19.15
N ARG A 33 15.02 19.34 -18.69
CA ARG A 33 15.39 20.54 -19.47
C ARG A 33 16.90 20.75 -19.57
N GLU A 34 17.67 20.27 -18.60
CA GLU A 34 19.13 20.27 -18.68
C GLU A 34 19.62 19.27 -19.74
N ILE A 35 18.95 18.13 -19.90
CA ILE A 35 19.24 17.14 -20.94
C ILE A 35 18.75 17.60 -22.31
N CYS A 36 17.52 18.14 -22.36
CA CYS A 36 16.86 18.60 -23.56
C CYS A 36 16.23 19.97 -23.31
N PRO A 37 16.91 21.09 -23.64
CA PRO A 37 16.36 22.44 -23.41
C PRO A 37 15.00 22.71 -24.08
N THR A 38 14.69 21.98 -25.15
CA THR A 38 13.42 22.04 -25.89
C THR A 38 12.40 20.99 -25.44
N PHE A 39 12.62 20.30 -24.30
CA PHE A 39 11.83 19.14 -23.84
C PHE A 39 10.32 19.35 -23.93
N ASP A 40 9.80 20.51 -23.55
CA ASP A 40 8.35 20.78 -23.55
C ASP A 40 7.74 20.74 -24.97
N SER A 41 8.51 21.14 -25.99
CA SER A 41 8.11 21.16 -27.41
C SER A 41 8.43 19.88 -28.19
N GLU A 42 9.18 18.95 -27.59
CA GLU A 42 9.50 17.67 -28.24
C GLU A 42 8.26 16.80 -28.46
N ASP A 43 8.34 15.94 -29.48
CA ASP A 43 7.40 14.85 -29.68
C ASP A 43 7.61 13.72 -28.64
N ASP A 44 6.84 12.64 -28.74
CA ASP A 44 6.95 11.53 -27.79
C ASP A 44 8.27 10.79 -27.88
N HIS A 45 8.89 10.75 -29.07
CA HIS A 45 10.18 10.13 -29.24
C HIS A 45 11.29 10.94 -28.54
N GLY A 46 11.34 12.25 -28.77
CA GLY A 46 12.30 13.15 -28.12
C GLY A 46 12.13 13.20 -26.60
N LYS A 47 10.89 13.23 -26.11
CA LYS A 47 10.60 13.17 -24.67
C LYS A 47 11.06 11.86 -24.04
N ASN A 48 10.85 10.73 -24.72
CA ASN A 48 11.28 9.43 -24.22
C ASN A 48 12.80 9.30 -24.22
N MET A 49 13.50 9.78 -25.25
CA MET A 49 14.96 9.82 -25.26
C MET A 49 15.53 10.64 -24.09
N ALA A 50 14.96 11.80 -23.79
CA ALA A 50 15.39 12.63 -22.66
C ALA A 50 15.16 11.93 -21.31
N ARG A 51 14.02 11.24 -21.15
CA ARG A 51 13.72 10.42 -19.95
C ARG A 51 14.67 9.24 -19.80
N GLU A 52 14.98 8.53 -20.89
CA GLU A 52 15.94 7.43 -20.87
C GLU A 52 17.34 7.89 -20.47
N GLU A 53 17.80 9.01 -21.02
CA GLU A 53 19.09 9.60 -20.66
C GLU A 53 19.09 10.06 -19.19
N LEU A 54 17.98 10.65 -18.72
CA LEU A 54 17.84 11.01 -17.31
C LEU A 54 17.93 9.79 -16.40
N ALA A 55 17.17 8.74 -16.71
CA ALA A 55 17.19 7.49 -15.95
C ALA A 55 18.61 6.90 -15.91
N LYS A 56 19.33 6.86 -17.04
CA LYS A 56 20.72 6.40 -17.11
C LYS A 56 21.67 7.20 -16.23
N ARG A 57 21.50 8.54 -16.15
CA ARG A 57 22.29 9.39 -15.26
C ARG A 57 21.98 9.12 -13.79
N LEU A 58 20.70 9.03 -13.45
CA LEU A 58 20.23 8.85 -12.08
C LEU A 58 20.44 7.43 -11.54
N LEU A 59 20.60 6.43 -12.40
CA LEU A 59 21.03 5.07 -12.01
C LEU A 59 22.41 5.04 -11.32
N ARG A 60 23.21 6.12 -11.42
CA ARG A 60 24.50 6.25 -10.72
C ARG A 60 24.40 7.00 -9.39
N VAL A 61 23.25 7.60 -9.11
CA VAL A 61 23.00 8.31 -7.85
C VAL A 61 22.50 7.29 -6.83
N GLU A 62 23.13 7.28 -5.65
CA GLU A 62 22.85 6.27 -4.63
C GLU A 62 21.49 6.48 -3.96
N SER A 63 21.18 7.74 -3.61
CA SER A 63 19.99 8.05 -2.84
C SER A 63 19.43 9.43 -3.16
N PHE A 64 18.17 9.48 -3.60
CA PHE A 64 17.48 10.73 -3.91
C PHE A 64 15.96 10.56 -3.86
N ILE A 65 15.24 11.67 -3.79
CA ILE A 65 13.80 11.75 -4.05
C ILE A 65 13.53 12.72 -5.20
N MET A 66 12.67 12.31 -6.12
CA MET A 66 12.33 13.11 -7.30
C MET A 66 10.82 13.19 -7.51
N ASP A 67 10.33 14.36 -7.91
CA ASP A 67 8.93 14.51 -8.31
C ASP A 67 8.66 13.92 -9.70
N GLY A 68 7.51 13.25 -9.81
CA GLY A 68 7.03 12.63 -11.04
C GLY A 68 5.58 12.96 -11.35
N HIS A 69 5.21 12.75 -12.61
CA HIS A 69 3.83 12.72 -13.07
C HIS A 69 3.58 11.40 -13.77
N TYR A 70 2.50 10.70 -13.40
CA TYR A 70 2.16 9.44 -14.06
C TYR A 70 1.52 9.73 -15.42
N ALA A 71 0.56 10.66 -15.47
CA ALA A 71 -0.08 11.11 -16.69
C ALA A 71 -0.28 12.63 -16.71
N PHE A 72 -0.65 13.14 -17.88
CA PHE A 72 -1.13 14.50 -18.09
C PHE A 72 -2.46 14.44 -18.84
N GLY A 73 -3.57 14.38 -18.09
CA GLY A 73 -4.89 14.07 -18.65
C GLY A 73 -4.98 12.60 -19.05
N ASP A 74 -5.34 12.34 -20.30
CA ASP A 74 -5.39 10.99 -20.90
C ASP A 74 -4.03 10.46 -21.36
N LYS A 75 -3.02 11.32 -21.45
CA LYS A 75 -1.69 10.95 -21.93
C LYS A 75 -0.81 10.44 -20.79
N VAL A 76 -0.51 9.13 -20.82
CA VAL A 76 0.47 8.52 -19.91
C VAL A 76 1.87 9.08 -20.18
N ALA A 77 2.53 9.55 -19.14
CA ALA A 77 3.89 10.07 -19.15
C ALA A 77 4.89 9.13 -18.48
N PHE A 78 4.41 8.24 -17.61
CA PHE A 78 5.19 7.20 -16.95
C PHE A 78 5.66 6.14 -17.94
N THR A 79 6.93 5.77 -17.84
CA THR A 79 7.55 4.70 -18.64
C THR A 79 8.14 3.63 -17.74
N ASP A 80 8.38 2.43 -18.28
CA ASP A 80 9.04 1.36 -17.55
C ASP A 80 10.44 1.77 -17.05
N MET A 81 11.13 2.64 -17.80
CA MET A 81 12.42 3.19 -17.40
C MET A 81 12.31 4.12 -16.18
N ASP A 82 11.25 4.94 -16.11
CA ASP A 82 10.98 5.75 -14.92
C ASP A 82 10.72 4.84 -13.71
N GLY A 83 9.92 3.80 -13.88
CA GLY A 83 9.64 2.85 -12.80
C GLY A 83 10.86 2.07 -12.34
N GLN A 84 11.75 1.66 -13.26
CA GLN A 84 12.97 0.92 -12.95
C GLN A 84 13.94 1.75 -12.10
N LEU A 85 13.93 3.07 -12.27
CA LEU A 85 14.82 3.98 -11.55
C LEU A 85 14.57 3.97 -10.03
N TYR A 86 13.32 3.84 -9.59
CA TYR A 86 12.95 4.00 -8.19
C TYR A 86 12.88 2.67 -7.44
N ASP A 87 13.37 2.64 -6.20
CA ASP A 87 13.18 1.53 -5.27
C ASP A 87 11.76 1.56 -4.67
N VAL A 88 11.25 2.77 -4.45
CA VAL A 88 9.96 3.05 -3.79
C VAL A 88 9.19 4.11 -4.58
N ILE A 89 7.89 3.89 -4.76
CA ILE A 89 6.98 4.86 -5.36
C ILE A 89 5.96 5.34 -4.32
N LEU A 90 5.89 6.66 -4.14
CA LEU A 90 4.92 7.35 -3.30
C LEU A 90 3.88 8.03 -4.18
N TYR A 91 2.61 7.97 -3.79
CA TYR A 91 1.55 8.74 -4.40
C TYR A 91 0.93 9.70 -3.39
N LEU A 92 1.09 11.00 -3.60
CA LEU A 92 0.44 12.02 -2.80
C LEU A 92 -1.03 12.16 -3.23
N TYR A 93 -1.93 11.65 -2.39
CA TYR A 93 -3.36 11.76 -2.58
C TYR A 93 -3.89 13.06 -1.96
N ILE A 94 -4.71 13.77 -2.74
CA ILE A 94 -5.48 14.94 -2.36
C ILE A 94 -6.86 14.76 -2.99
N SER A 95 -7.94 15.07 -2.27
CA SER A 95 -9.27 14.82 -2.82
C SER A 95 -9.50 15.54 -4.15
N PRO A 96 -10.28 14.94 -5.07
CA PRO A 96 -10.61 15.55 -6.35
C PRO A 96 -11.18 16.96 -6.24
N ASP A 97 -12.04 17.24 -5.25
CA ASP A 97 -12.62 18.58 -5.06
C ASP A 97 -11.57 19.64 -4.73
N VAL A 98 -10.59 19.30 -3.88
CA VAL A 98 -9.48 20.21 -3.55
C VAL A 98 -8.58 20.43 -4.76
N LEU A 99 -8.28 19.37 -5.52
CA LEU A 99 -7.51 19.46 -6.76
C LEU A 99 -8.23 20.36 -7.78
N ILE A 100 -9.52 20.15 -8.00
CA ILE A 100 -10.34 20.96 -8.91
C ILE A 100 -10.28 22.44 -8.51
N LYS A 101 -10.40 22.76 -7.22
CA LYS A 101 -10.28 24.14 -6.74
C LYS A 101 -8.90 24.72 -7.05
N ARG A 102 -7.83 24.02 -6.69
CA ARG A 102 -6.44 24.48 -6.93
C ARG A 102 -6.12 24.61 -8.43
N MET A 103 -6.66 23.72 -9.27
CA MET A 103 -6.50 23.80 -10.72
C MET A 103 -7.21 25.02 -11.32
N ARG A 104 -8.40 25.39 -10.82
CA ARG A 104 -9.10 26.62 -11.25
C ARG A 104 -8.30 27.89 -10.96
N GLU A 105 -7.62 27.92 -9.81
CA GLU A 105 -6.79 29.05 -9.37
C GLU A 105 -5.42 29.10 -10.09
N SER A 106 -5.06 28.07 -10.86
CA SER A 106 -3.77 27.94 -11.52
C SER A 106 -3.88 28.11 -13.03
N ASP A 107 -3.36 29.22 -13.58
CA ASP A 107 -3.38 29.48 -15.03
C ASP A 107 -2.75 28.36 -15.87
N LYS A 108 -1.69 27.73 -15.34
CA LYS A 108 -0.99 26.61 -15.98
C LYS A 108 -1.83 25.32 -16.00
N ASN A 109 -2.60 25.07 -14.94
CA ASN A 109 -3.25 23.78 -14.71
C ASN A 109 -4.76 23.80 -14.99
N LYS A 110 -5.40 24.96 -15.17
CA LYS A 110 -6.83 25.08 -15.49
C LYS A 110 -7.28 24.28 -16.72
N LYS A 111 -6.36 24.03 -17.67
CA LYS A 111 -6.60 23.17 -18.85
C LYS A 111 -7.02 21.74 -18.48
N TYR A 112 -6.60 21.25 -17.31
CA TYR A 112 -6.92 19.90 -16.85
C TYR A 112 -8.34 19.74 -16.32
N LEU A 113 -9.08 20.84 -16.10
CA LEU A 113 -10.48 20.80 -15.66
C LEU A 113 -11.43 20.21 -16.71
N SER A 114 -10.94 19.97 -17.92
CA SER A 114 -11.66 19.26 -18.98
C SER A 114 -11.75 17.74 -18.75
N TYR A 115 -10.94 17.18 -17.86
CA TYR A 115 -10.92 15.76 -17.54
C TYR A 115 -11.74 15.44 -16.28
N ASP A 116 -12.14 14.18 -16.17
CA ASP A 116 -12.65 13.61 -14.92
C ASP A 116 -11.47 13.38 -13.94
N ILE A 117 -11.33 14.29 -12.98
CA ILE A 117 -10.19 14.33 -12.06
C ILE A 117 -10.17 13.12 -11.12
N GLU A 118 -11.33 12.67 -10.66
CA GLU A 118 -11.44 11.50 -9.78
C GLU A 118 -11.01 10.25 -10.53
N LYS A 119 -11.60 10.01 -11.71
CA LYS A 119 -11.26 8.85 -12.52
C LYS A 119 -9.79 8.87 -12.95
N TRP A 120 -9.26 10.03 -13.31
CA TRP A 120 -7.84 10.15 -13.66
C TRP A 120 -6.94 9.81 -12.46
N GLN A 121 -7.18 10.39 -11.30
CA GLN A 121 -6.37 10.12 -10.10
C GLN A 121 -6.41 8.64 -9.69
N ILE A 122 -7.58 8.01 -9.71
CA ILE A 122 -7.72 6.56 -9.44
C ILE A 122 -6.91 5.74 -10.45
N ASN A 123 -6.98 6.08 -11.75
CA ASN A 123 -6.21 5.40 -12.77
C ASN A 123 -4.68 5.51 -12.52
N GLU A 124 -4.18 6.68 -12.10
CA GLU A 124 -2.75 6.82 -11.77
C GLU A 124 -2.35 5.91 -10.59
N ILE A 125 -3.15 5.90 -9.53
CA ILE A 125 -2.89 5.09 -8.33
C ILE A 125 -2.89 3.59 -8.65
N GLU A 126 -3.94 3.11 -9.32
CA GLU A 126 -4.06 1.68 -9.63
C GLU A 126 -2.99 1.23 -10.63
N SER A 127 -2.62 2.07 -11.59
CA SER A 127 -1.56 1.73 -12.57
C SER A 127 -0.16 1.73 -11.95
N LEU A 128 0.15 2.67 -11.06
CA LEU A 128 1.41 2.66 -10.31
C LEU A 128 1.48 1.46 -9.36
N ARG A 129 0.38 1.14 -8.68
CA ARG A 129 0.30 -0.06 -7.83
C ARG A 129 0.55 -1.33 -8.63
N ASP A 130 -0.13 -1.51 -9.76
CA ASP A 130 0.04 -2.66 -10.64
C ASP A 130 1.49 -2.79 -11.15
N TYR A 131 2.11 -1.67 -11.53
CA TYR A 131 3.53 -1.65 -11.87
C TYR A 131 4.42 -2.13 -10.71
N CYS A 132 4.20 -1.62 -9.50
CA CYS A 132 4.97 -1.99 -8.30
C CYS A 132 4.76 -3.45 -7.91
N HIS A 133 3.54 -3.96 -8.01
CA HIS A 133 3.19 -5.37 -7.82
C HIS A 133 3.96 -6.27 -8.78
N LYS A 134 3.99 -5.92 -10.07
CA LYS A 134 4.73 -6.67 -11.10
C LYS A 134 6.24 -6.61 -10.87
N SER A 135 6.74 -5.43 -10.54
CA SER A 135 8.18 -5.13 -10.47
C SER A 135 8.81 -5.34 -9.09
N ASN A 136 8.07 -5.86 -8.11
CA ASN A 136 8.55 -6.09 -6.74
C ASN A 136 9.11 -4.82 -6.08
N LYS A 137 8.33 -3.74 -6.10
CA LYS A 137 8.67 -2.43 -5.51
C LYS A 137 7.65 -2.03 -4.45
N ASP A 138 8.10 -1.30 -3.44
CA ASP A 138 7.18 -0.75 -2.45
C ASP A 138 6.35 0.39 -3.06
N PHE A 139 5.06 0.40 -2.74
CA PHE A 139 4.11 1.43 -3.16
C PHE A 139 3.32 1.93 -1.97
N TYR A 140 3.27 3.26 -1.81
CA TYR A 140 2.56 3.89 -0.70
C TYR A 140 1.67 5.02 -1.20
N VAL A 141 0.39 5.01 -0.79
CA VAL A 141 -0.51 6.14 -1.00
C VAL A 141 -0.54 6.97 0.27
N ILE A 142 -0.17 8.24 0.14
CA ILE A 142 -0.08 9.20 1.23
C ILE A 142 -1.33 10.07 1.19
N ASP A 143 -2.25 9.83 2.11
CA ASP A 143 -3.53 10.53 2.22
C ASP A 143 -3.73 11.18 3.59
N ASN A 144 -4.66 12.12 3.66
CA ASN A 144 -5.12 12.68 4.94
C ASN A 144 -6.65 12.67 4.94
N PRO A 145 -7.30 11.56 5.33
CA PRO A 145 -8.77 11.44 5.26
C PRO A 145 -9.51 12.53 6.02
N LYS A 146 -8.92 13.04 7.11
CA LYS A 146 -9.54 14.04 7.99
C LYS A 146 -9.77 15.36 7.26
N ASP A 147 -8.75 15.89 6.60
CA ASP A 147 -8.82 17.20 5.95
C ASP A 147 -8.89 17.09 4.41
N ASN A 148 -8.64 15.90 3.86
CA ASN A 148 -8.52 15.60 2.42
C ASN A 148 -7.36 16.29 1.69
N TYR A 149 -6.49 17.00 2.42
CA TYR A 149 -5.25 17.60 1.96
C TYR A 149 -4.28 17.82 3.14
N PHE A 150 -3.04 18.21 2.86
CA PHE A 150 -2.04 18.51 3.89
C PHE A 150 -1.83 20.03 4.04
N THR A 151 -2.03 20.54 5.25
CA THR A 151 -1.54 21.86 5.69
C THR A 151 -0.17 21.74 6.33
N ASP A 152 -0.05 20.75 7.22
CA ASP A 152 1.19 20.27 7.81
C ASP A 152 1.63 18.98 7.08
N VAL A 153 2.90 18.93 6.70
CA VAL A 153 3.51 17.80 6.00
C VAL A 153 4.53 17.06 6.88
N THR A 154 4.63 17.41 8.16
CA THR A 154 5.57 16.78 9.11
C THR A 154 5.42 15.27 9.14
N GLU A 155 4.18 14.77 9.23
CA GLU A 155 3.90 13.32 9.20
C GLU A 155 4.35 12.65 7.90
N VAL A 156 4.17 13.35 6.76
CA VAL A 156 4.62 12.85 5.45
C VAL A 156 6.14 12.78 5.39
N VAL A 157 6.82 13.82 5.88
CA VAL A 157 8.29 13.89 5.93
C VAL A 157 8.86 12.80 6.86
N GLU A 158 8.26 12.57 8.02
CA GLU A 158 8.67 11.50 8.94
C GLU A 158 8.45 10.11 8.34
N PHE A 159 7.38 9.89 7.58
CA PHE A 159 7.20 8.62 6.87
C PHE A 159 8.25 8.42 5.77
N ILE A 160 8.59 9.45 5.00
CA ILE A 160 9.68 9.39 4.01
C ILE A 160 11.01 9.06 4.72
N LYS A 161 11.25 9.65 5.90
CA LYS A 161 12.41 9.34 6.74
C LYS A 161 12.41 7.90 7.23
N ALA A 162 11.25 7.35 7.62
CA ALA A 162 11.10 5.94 7.98
C ALA A 162 11.48 5.02 6.80
N ILE A 163 11.05 5.36 5.58
CA ILE A 163 11.42 4.61 4.36
C ILE A 163 12.94 4.64 4.13
N VAL A 164 13.57 5.82 4.23
CA VAL A 164 15.03 5.95 4.10
C VAL A 164 15.76 5.13 5.18
N ASN A 165 15.20 5.06 6.38
CA ASN A 165 15.69 4.23 7.50
C ASN A 165 15.28 2.76 7.40
N GLY A 166 14.72 2.34 6.28
CA GLY A 166 14.50 0.95 5.93
C GLY A 166 13.07 0.45 6.09
N PHE A 167 12.07 1.27 6.41
CA PHE A 167 10.67 0.81 6.39
C PHE A 167 10.32 0.24 5.00
N SER A 168 9.90 -1.03 4.94
CA SER A 168 9.62 -1.72 3.67
C SER A 168 8.64 -2.87 3.85
N CYS A 169 7.47 -2.76 3.22
CA CYS A 169 6.46 -3.82 3.14
C CYS A 169 7.00 -5.06 2.40
N LYS A 170 7.72 -4.84 1.30
CA LYS A 170 8.36 -5.90 0.54
C LYS A 170 9.39 -6.67 1.38
N ARG A 171 10.24 -5.98 2.14
CA ARG A 171 11.27 -6.63 2.96
C ARG A 171 10.63 -7.45 4.09
N LEU A 172 9.63 -6.92 4.79
CA LEU A 172 8.88 -7.71 5.78
C LEU A 172 8.26 -8.96 5.14
N ALA A 173 7.69 -8.83 3.94
CA ALA A 173 7.16 -9.98 3.21
C ALA A 173 8.23 -11.03 2.89
N GLU A 174 9.44 -10.62 2.49
CA GLU A 174 10.58 -11.52 2.27
C GLU A 174 10.95 -12.28 3.55
N ASP A 175 11.07 -11.58 4.67
CA ASP A 175 11.37 -12.19 5.98
C ASP A 175 10.28 -13.17 6.43
N CYS A 176 9.00 -12.84 6.20
CA CYS A 176 7.87 -13.74 6.48
C CYS A 176 7.94 -15.00 5.62
N VAL A 177 8.20 -14.85 4.32
CA VAL A 177 8.27 -15.99 3.40
C VAL A 177 9.44 -16.90 3.74
N GLU A 178 10.61 -16.36 4.06
CA GLU A 178 11.75 -17.16 4.52
C GLU A 178 11.38 -18.00 5.75
N LYS A 179 10.72 -17.39 6.75
CA LYS A 179 10.27 -18.09 7.96
C LYS A 179 9.23 -19.17 7.65
N ILE A 180 8.27 -18.90 6.77
CA ILE A 180 7.25 -19.87 6.34
C ILE A 180 7.93 -21.06 5.67
N LEU A 181 8.76 -20.81 4.67
CA LEU A 181 9.44 -21.87 3.90
C LEU A 181 10.40 -22.71 4.76
N ASN A 182 11.03 -22.11 5.78
CA ASN A 182 11.87 -22.84 6.73
C ASN A 182 11.07 -23.66 7.75
N SER A 183 9.77 -23.40 7.91
CA SER A 183 8.92 -24.07 8.90
C SER A 183 8.13 -25.26 8.34
N THR A 184 8.00 -25.37 7.01
CA THR A 184 7.24 -26.46 6.38
C THR A 184 7.71 -26.79 4.96
N ASP A 185 7.71 -28.08 4.65
CA ASP A 185 7.93 -28.62 3.30
C ASP A 185 6.64 -28.74 2.48
N SER A 186 5.48 -28.38 3.03
CA SER A 186 4.18 -28.54 2.35
C SER A 186 4.14 -27.82 1.00
N GLU A 187 3.52 -28.44 0.00
CA GLU A 187 3.25 -27.83 -1.30
C GLU A 187 2.10 -26.81 -1.22
N VAL A 188 1.22 -26.93 -0.24
CA VAL A 188 0.04 -26.07 -0.04
C VAL A 188 0.21 -25.28 1.26
N ILE A 189 0.09 -23.96 1.16
CA ILE A 189 0.16 -23.03 2.28
C ILE A 189 -1.17 -22.30 2.42
N THR A 190 -1.67 -22.21 3.66
CA THR A 190 -2.88 -21.42 3.96
C THR A 190 -2.48 -20.11 4.64
N LEU A 191 -2.81 -18.98 4.04
CA LEU A 191 -2.67 -17.65 4.63
C LEU A 191 -4.03 -17.17 5.13
N LEU A 192 -4.07 -16.64 6.34
CA LEU A 192 -5.31 -16.15 6.92
C LEU A 192 -5.11 -14.73 7.46
N ASP A 193 -6.00 -13.83 7.09
CA ASP A 193 -6.18 -12.62 7.86
C ASP A 193 -6.69 -12.93 9.27
N GLY A 194 -6.39 -12.01 10.18
CA GLY A 194 -6.81 -12.10 11.57
C GLY A 194 -8.22 -11.57 11.80
N ASP A 195 -8.31 -10.25 11.98
CA ASP A 195 -9.49 -9.56 12.48
C ASP A 195 -10.67 -9.66 11.51
N LYS A 196 -11.85 -10.07 11.98
CA LYS A 196 -13.07 -10.31 11.16
C LYS A 196 -12.95 -11.45 10.12
N THR A 197 -11.82 -12.15 10.10
CA THR A 197 -11.60 -13.36 9.30
C THR A 197 -11.57 -14.59 10.21
N ILE A 198 -10.51 -14.72 11.03
CA ILE A 198 -10.40 -15.76 12.06
C ILE A 198 -11.27 -15.39 13.27
N THR A 199 -11.19 -14.14 13.71
CA THR A 199 -12.06 -13.62 14.76
C THR A 199 -13.33 -13.06 14.14
N LYS A 200 -14.42 -12.99 14.88
CA LYS A 200 -15.65 -12.34 14.40
C LYS A 200 -15.56 -10.83 14.54
N GLU A 201 -14.86 -10.38 15.57
CA GLU A 201 -14.68 -8.98 15.92
C GLU A 201 -13.31 -8.44 15.47
N ASP A 202 -13.21 -7.11 15.47
CA ASP A 202 -11.93 -6.42 15.50
C ASP A 202 -11.35 -6.56 16.92
N SER A 203 -10.21 -7.26 17.05
CA SER A 203 -9.61 -7.61 18.34
C SER A 203 -9.05 -6.38 19.07
N SER A 204 -8.51 -5.40 18.36
CA SER A 204 -8.05 -4.13 18.95
C SER A 204 -9.23 -3.34 19.54
N HIS A 205 -10.37 -3.32 18.84
CA HIS A 205 -11.60 -2.74 19.38
C HIS A 205 -12.11 -3.50 20.60
N ALA A 206 -12.15 -4.83 20.53
CA ALA A 206 -12.66 -5.68 21.61
C ALA A 206 -11.82 -5.56 22.90
N VAL A 207 -10.49 -5.45 22.78
CA VAL A 207 -9.59 -5.40 23.94
C VAL A 207 -9.49 -4.01 24.55
N PHE A 208 -9.31 -2.97 23.73
CA PHE A 208 -8.98 -1.63 24.23
C PHE A 208 -9.76 -0.50 23.55
N GLY A 209 -10.89 -0.82 22.91
CA GLY A 209 -11.81 0.18 22.36
C GLY A 209 -11.22 0.98 21.20
N TYR A 210 -10.24 0.43 20.50
CA TYR A 210 -9.62 1.10 19.34
C TYR A 210 -10.65 1.43 18.28
N THR A 211 -10.59 2.67 17.79
CA THR A 211 -11.31 3.13 16.61
C THR A 211 -10.39 4.08 15.87
N THR A 212 -10.47 4.09 14.54
CA THR A 212 -9.57 4.90 13.72
C THR A 212 -10.25 5.45 12.49
N HIS A 213 -9.72 6.58 12.04
CA HIS A 213 -10.10 7.27 10.80
C HIS A 213 -8.99 7.18 9.73
N ILE A 214 -7.88 6.48 10.03
CA ILE A 214 -6.75 6.33 9.10
C ILE A 214 -7.20 5.70 7.78
N TYR A 215 -8.14 4.77 7.83
CA TYR A 215 -8.61 4.00 6.67
C TYR A 215 -9.84 4.61 5.98
N ASP A 216 -10.31 5.78 6.38
CA ASP A 216 -11.51 6.41 5.79
C ASP A 216 -11.30 6.81 4.31
N GLY A 217 -10.05 7.02 3.88
CA GLY A 217 -9.66 7.20 2.48
C GLY A 217 -9.67 5.91 1.64
N ASN A 218 -9.96 4.75 2.26
CA ASN A 218 -9.96 3.43 1.66
C ASN A 218 -8.61 2.99 1.05
N PHE A 219 -7.50 3.51 1.58
CA PHE A 219 -6.16 3.06 1.26
C PHE A 219 -5.60 2.19 2.40
N TYR A 220 -4.94 1.09 2.04
CA TYR A 220 -4.41 0.10 2.97
C TYR A 220 -2.94 -0.23 2.63
N THR A 221 -2.17 0.81 2.33
CA THR A 221 -0.73 0.69 2.05
C THR A 221 0.09 0.80 3.33
N GLY A 222 1.39 0.55 3.27
CA GLY A 222 2.27 0.67 4.44
C GLY A 222 2.24 2.04 5.13
N PHE A 223 1.86 3.12 4.45
CA PHE A 223 1.66 4.41 5.13
C PHE A 223 0.56 4.33 6.19
N GLN A 224 -0.59 3.75 5.87
CA GLN A 224 -1.70 3.63 6.81
C GLN A 224 -1.36 2.69 7.98
N SER A 225 -0.69 1.55 7.71
CA SER A 225 -0.21 0.65 8.77
C SER A 225 0.82 1.32 9.69
N TRP A 226 1.73 2.12 9.14
CA TRP A 226 2.70 2.89 9.91
C TRP A 226 2.01 3.91 10.85
N ARG A 227 1.01 4.64 10.35
CA ARG A 227 0.21 5.57 11.17
C ARG A 227 -0.56 4.85 12.27
N GLN A 228 -1.15 3.69 11.96
CA GLN A 228 -1.87 2.88 12.93
C GLN A 228 -0.95 2.41 14.07
N ALA A 229 0.29 2.03 13.76
CA ALA A 229 1.26 1.68 14.78
C ALA A 229 1.56 2.85 15.74
N GLU A 230 1.58 4.09 15.24
CA GLU A 230 1.69 5.28 16.10
C GLU A 230 0.45 5.48 16.97
N GLU A 231 -0.78 5.30 16.42
CA GLU A 231 -2.00 5.37 17.22
C GLU A 231 -2.01 4.31 18.33
N PHE A 232 -1.58 3.07 18.04
CA PHE A 232 -1.50 1.99 19.03
C PHE A 232 -0.61 2.32 20.23
N LYS A 233 0.44 3.14 20.07
CA LYS A 233 1.30 3.55 21.21
C LYS A 233 0.55 4.34 22.28
N SER A 234 -0.58 4.94 21.93
CA SER A 234 -1.43 5.68 22.88
C SER A 234 -2.33 4.78 23.73
N TYR A 235 -2.41 3.49 23.40
CA TYR A 235 -3.24 2.51 24.10
C TYR A 235 -2.40 1.65 25.03
N SER A 236 -2.96 1.36 26.20
CA SER A 236 -2.40 0.42 27.16
C SER A 236 -3.50 -0.48 27.69
N PHE A 237 -3.22 -1.77 27.81
CA PHE A 237 -4.15 -2.76 28.35
C PHE A 237 -3.39 -3.85 29.12
N ASP A 238 -4.07 -4.42 30.12
CA ASP A 238 -3.57 -5.51 30.96
C ASP A 238 -3.37 -6.80 30.16
N ASP A 239 -2.60 -7.73 30.71
CA ASP A 239 -2.41 -9.02 30.06
C ASP A 239 -3.72 -9.80 29.96
N LEU A 240 -3.94 -10.37 28.78
CA LEU A 240 -5.13 -11.16 28.46
C LEU A 240 -5.08 -12.51 29.20
N LYS A 241 -6.20 -12.90 29.81
CA LYS A 241 -6.36 -14.18 30.54
C LYS A 241 -7.35 -15.13 29.88
N GLU A 242 -8.23 -14.60 29.04
CA GLU A 242 -9.23 -15.32 28.29
C GLU A 242 -9.29 -14.74 26.87
N LEU A 243 -9.87 -15.50 25.94
CA LEU A 243 -10.04 -15.03 24.57
C LEU A 243 -10.92 -13.76 24.56
N PRO A 244 -10.42 -12.63 24.03
CA PRO A 244 -11.17 -11.37 24.05
C PRO A 244 -12.22 -11.27 22.93
N VAL A 245 -12.34 -12.31 22.08
CA VAL A 245 -13.07 -12.29 20.81
C VAL A 245 -13.71 -13.65 20.55
N GLY A 246 -14.80 -13.66 19.78
CA GLY A 246 -15.38 -14.86 19.22
C GLY A 246 -14.58 -15.37 18.02
N LEU A 247 -14.52 -16.70 17.85
CA LEU A 247 -13.86 -17.34 16.71
C LEU A 247 -14.86 -17.67 15.60
N ASN A 248 -14.44 -17.47 14.36
CA ASN A 248 -15.17 -17.90 13.18
C ASN A 248 -14.92 -19.40 12.95
N GLU A 249 -15.81 -20.24 13.48
CA GLU A 249 -15.68 -21.70 13.43
C GLU A 249 -15.46 -22.26 12.01
N LYS A 250 -16.03 -21.63 10.98
CA LYS A 250 -15.87 -22.09 9.59
C LYS A 250 -14.44 -21.90 9.11
N VAL A 251 -13.85 -20.75 9.42
CA VAL A 251 -12.45 -20.44 9.08
C VAL A 251 -11.51 -21.26 9.97
N CYS A 252 -11.79 -21.37 11.27
CA CYS A 252 -10.99 -22.18 12.18
C CYS A 252 -10.93 -23.67 11.81
N LYS A 253 -11.99 -24.22 11.18
CA LYS A 253 -11.98 -25.60 10.65
C LYS A 253 -11.03 -25.81 9.47
N ALA A 254 -10.65 -24.74 8.76
CA ALA A 254 -9.68 -24.80 7.68
C ALA A 254 -8.22 -24.75 8.16
N LEU A 255 -8.00 -24.39 9.43
CA LEU A 255 -6.67 -24.34 10.04
C LEU A 255 -6.03 -25.72 10.07
N ASN A 256 -4.76 -25.75 9.73
CA ASN A 256 -3.91 -26.94 9.74
C ASN A 256 -2.47 -26.51 10.07
N LYS A 257 -1.55 -27.48 10.12
CA LYS A 257 -0.14 -27.23 10.48
C LYS A 257 0.61 -26.29 9.53
N ASP A 258 0.09 -26.09 8.31
CA ASP A 258 0.66 -25.27 7.23
C ASP A 258 -0.12 -23.96 7.05
N SER A 259 -0.83 -23.54 8.12
CA SER A 259 -1.58 -22.29 8.20
C SER A 259 -0.77 -21.20 8.90
N PHE A 260 -0.84 -19.98 8.37
CA PHE A 260 -0.12 -18.83 8.90
C PHE A 260 -1.03 -17.60 8.93
N ILE A 261 -1.06 -16.92 10.07
CA ILE A 261 -1.87 -15.71 10.26
C ILE A 261 -1.06 -14.49 9.81
N LEU A 262 -1.64 -13.63 8.99
CA LEU A 262 -1.09 -12.34 8.58
C LEU A 262 -1.99 -11.23 9.11
N THR A 263 -1.52 -10.48 10.11
CA THR A 263 -2.38 -9.52 10.82
C THR A 263 -1.75 -8.14 10.96
N SER A 264 -2.55 -7.11 10.67
CA SER A 264 -2.25 -5.71 10.99
C SER A 264 -2.81 -5.28 12.35
N GLY A 265 -3.47 -6.19 13.08
CA GLY A 265 -3.95 -5.93 14.44
C GLY A 265 -2.81 -5.83 15.44
N HIS A 266 -3.14 -5.46 16.68
CA HIS A 266 -2.13 -5.22 17.71
C HIS A 266 -1.36 -6.49 18.09
N GLU A 267 -0.02 -6.46 18.00
CA GLU A 267 0.85 -7.63 18.13
C GLU A 267 0.68 -8.41 19.44
N ARG A 268 0.58 -7.72 20.59
CA ARG A 268 0.33 -8.40 21.89
C ARG A 268 -1.00 -9.16 21.93
N VAL A 269 -2.04 -8.65 21.27
CA VAL A 269 -3.35 -9.29 21.22
C VAL A 269 -3.28 -10.51 20.31
N TRP A 270 -2.70 -10.34 19.11
CA TRP A 270 -2.57 -11.42 18.15
C TRP A 270 -1.61 -12.52 18.59
N ARG A 271 -0.56 -12.21 19.36
CA ARG A 271 0.27 -13.23 20.00
C ARG A 271 -0.56 -14.15 20.90
N PHE A 272 -1.39 -13.57 21.77
CA PHE A 272 -2.25 -14.34 22.66
C PHE A 272 -3.25 -15.21 21.88
N ILE A 273 -3.90 -14.66 20.85
CA ILE A 273 -4.87 -15.39 20.02
C ILE A 273 -4.17 -16.51 19.22
N ALA A 274 -3.02 -16.22 18.62
CA ALA A 274 -2.24 -17.19 17.85
C ALA A 274 -1.76 -18.35 18.73
N ASP A 275 -1.26 -18.05 19.94
CA ASP A 275 -0.85 -19.06 20.92
C ASP A 275 -2.04 -19.94 21.35
N TYR A 276 -3.22 -19.35 21.57
CA TYR A 276 -4.45 -20.09 21.89
C TYR A 276 -4.84 -21.05 20.75
N LEU A 277 -4.72 -20.61 19.49
CA LEU A 277 -5.05 -21.41 18.31
C LEU A 277 -3.97 -22.43 17.95
N GLY A 278 -2.75 -22.29 18.47
CA GLY A 278 -1.60 -23.09 18.07
C GLY A 278 -1.17 -22.85 16.62
N VAL A 279 -1.36 -21.63 16.10
CA VAL A 279 -1.06 -21.26 14.71
C VAL A 279 -0.02 -20.14 14.68
N PRO A 280 1.08 -20.27 13.92
CA PRO A 280 2.04 -19.18 13.78
C PRO A 280 1.41 -17.93 13.17
N PHE A 281 1.88 -16.76 13.61
CA PHE A 281 1.43 -15.48 13.08
C PHE A 281 2.59 -14.56 12.70
N PHE A 282 2.32 -13.67 11.76
CA PHE A 282 3.18 -12.58 11.35
C PHE A 282 2.42 -11.26 11.48
N ALA A 283 3.07 -10.30 12.15
CA ALA A 283 2.60 -8.94 12.35
C ALA A 283 3.80 -7.99 12.18
N GLY A 284 3.52 -6.69 12.13
CA GLY A 284 4.55 -5.65 12.03
C GLY A 284 3.95 -4.33 11.58
N ILE A 285 4.68 -3.24 11.78
CA ILE A 285 4.25 -1.89 11.37
C ILE A 285 4.09 -1.80 9.84
N GLU A 286 4.77 -2.68 9.10
CA GLU A 286 4.66 -2.81 7.66
C GLU A 286 3.55 -3.76 7.21
N MET A 287 2.85 -4.50 8.10
CA MET A 287 1.81 -5.44 7.68
C MET A 287 0.60 -4.67 7.12
N SER A 288 0.45 -4.73 5.79
CA SER A 288 -0.52 -3.97 4.99
C SER A 288 -1.01 -4.83 3.82
N ALA A 289 -1.90 -4.29 2.97
CA ALA A 289 -2.37 -5.01 1.79
C ALA A 289 -1.25 -5.35 0.81
N GLU A 290 -0.24 -4.49 0.73
CA GLU A 290 0.95 -4.69 -0.11
C GLU A 290 1.82 -5.83 0.43
N THR A 291 2.02 -5.89 1.74
CA THR A 291 2.78 -6.96 2.39
C THR A 291 2.12 -8.32 2.20
N LYS A 292 0.81 -8.41 2.44
CA LYS A 292 0.04 -9.65 2.24
C LYS A 292 0.08 -10.11 0.78
N PHE A 293 -0.01 -9.17 -0.17
CA PHE A 293 0.19 -9.47 -1.59
C PHE A 293 1.58 -10.05 -1.88
N PHE A 294 2.65 -9.39 -1.40
CA PHE A 294 4.02 -9.84 -1.66
C PHE A 294 4.34 -11.20 -1.02
N ILE A 295 3.82 -11.49 0.18
CA ILE A 295 3.96 -12.80 0.81
C ILE A 295 3.35 -13.87 -0.11
N THR A 296 2.11 -13.66 -0.56
CA THR A 296 1.40 -14.58 -1.46
C THR A 296 2.16 -14.79 -2.77
N LYS A 297 2.59 -13.70 -3.41
CA LYS A 297 3.32 -13.74 -4.67
C LYS A 297 4.64 -14.52 -4.55
N LYS A 298 5.41 -14.26 -3.49
CA LYS A 298 6.73 -14.89 -3.29
C LYS A 298 6.62 -16.36 -2.90
N LEU A 299 5.58 -16.76 -2.17
CA LEU A 299 5.29 -18.18 -1.93
C LEU A 299 4.99 -18.92 -3.25
N GLN A 300 4.20 -18.32 -4.15
CA GLN A 300 3.96 -18.88 -5.48
C GLN A 300 5.23 -18.95 -6.33
N GLU A 301 6.08 -17.91 -6.29
CA GLU A 301 7.39 -17.92 -6.96
C GLU A 301 8.30 -19.02 -6.40
N ALA A 302 8.15 -19.39 -5.12
CA ALA A 302 8.81 -20.54 -4.49
C ALA A 302 8.13 -21.89 -4.78
N GLY A 303 7.15 -21.93 -5.70
CA GLY A 303 6.48 -23.15 -6.13
C GLY A 303 5.37 -23.64 -5.19
N LYS A 304 4.92 -22.83 -4.23
CA LYS A 304 3.82 -23.18 -3.33
C LYS A 304 2.46 -22.85 -3.95
N THR A 305 1.47 -23.70 -3.71
CA THR A 305 0.06 -23.37 -3.91
C THR A 305 -0.44 -22.61 -2.69
N VAL A 306 -1.04 -21.45 -2.89
CA VAL A 306 -1.50 -20.59 -1.80
C VAL A 306 -3.02 -20.54 -1.74
N ILE A 307 -3.56 -20.88 -0.58
CA ILE A 307 -4.96 -20.65 -0.21
C ILE A 307 -5.00 -19.46 0.72
N ALA A 308 -5.87 -18.48 0.48
CA ALA A 308 -5.95 -17.26 1.28
C ALA A 308 -7.36 -16.99 1.81
N TYR A 309 -7.47 -16.48 3.04
CA TYR A 309 -8.71 -16.04 3.67
C TYR A 309 -8.61 -14.58 4.13
N GLY A 310 -9.65 -13.79 3.92
CA GLY A 310 -9.69 -12.37 4.32
C GLY A 310 -11.08 -11.77 4.25
N ASP A 311 -11.30 -10.60 4.85
CA ASP A 311 -12.63 -9.98 4.96
C ASP A 311 -12.79 -8.67 4.15
N GLY A 312 -11.67 -8.03 3.79
CA GLY A 312 -11.70 -6.65 3.36
C GLY A 312 -10.59 -6.21 2.41
N MET A 313 -10.53 -4.89 2.18
CA MET A 313 -9.58 -4.27 1.26
C MET A 313 -8.11 -4.48 1.66
N ASN A 314 -7.83 -4.69 2.95
CA ASN A 314 -6.48 -5.05 3.42
C ASN A 314 -6.03 -6.43 2.90
N ASP A 315 -6.96 -7.31 2.53
CA ASP A 315 -6.67 -8.67 2.05
C ASP A 315 -6.87 -8.81 0.55
N TYR A 316 -7.57 -7.86 -0.06
CA TYR A 316 -8.03 -7.93 -1.44
C TYR A 316 -6.95 -8.39 -2.42
N TYR A 317 -5.75 -7.81 -2.36
CA TYR A 317 -4.68 -8.15 -3.29
C TYR A 317 -4.08 -9.54 -3.01
N MET A 318 -3.99 -9.95 -1.73
CA MET A 318 -3.63 -11.33 -1.37
C MET A 318 -4.66 -12.32 -1.92
N LEU A 319 -5.96 -12.07 -1.72
CA LEU A 319 -7.04 -12.94 -2.19
C LEU A 319 -7.05 -13.07 -3.72
N LYS A 320 -6.81 -11.97 -4.45
CA LYS A 320 -6.73 -11.98 -5.91
C LYS A 320 -5.45 -12.65 -6.43
N LYS A 321 -4.39 -12.67 -5.63
CA LYS A 321 -3.10 -13.25 -6.02
C LYS A 321 -3.02 -14.74 -5.72
N ALA A 322 -3.70 -15.21 -4.68
CA ALA A 322 -3.73 -16.61 -4.25
C ALA A 322 -4.28 -17.53 -5.34
N ASP A 323 -3.91 -18.81 -5.29
CA ASP A 323 -4.46 -19.84 -6.18
C ASP A 323 -5.94 -20.10 -5.85
N VAL A 324 -6.29 -20.00 -4.57
CA VAL A 324 -7.67 -20.01 -4.10
C VAL A 324 -7.85 -18.91 -3.04
N GLY A 325 -8.65 -17.90 -3.35
CA GLY A 325 -8.98 -16.82 -2.42
C GLY A 325 -10.39 -16.98 -1.86
N TYR A 326 -10.54 -16.91 -0.54
CA TYR A 326 -11.81 -16.96 0.18
C TYR A 326 -12.12 -15.64 0.87
N LEU A 327 -13.18 -14.97 0.42
CA LEU A 327 -13.70 -13.75 1.05
C LEU A 327 -14.71 -14.11 2.13
N ILE A 328 -14.45 -13.65 3.36
CA ILE A 328 -15.33 -13.80 4.50
C ILE A 328 -16.31 -12.62 4.54
N PRO A 329 -17.62 -12.84 4.33
CA PRO A 329 -18.60 -11.78 4.51
C PRO A 329 -18.82 -11.49 6.00
N LYS A 330 -19.44 -10.35 6.28
CA LYS A 330 -19.93 -10.05 7.62
C LYS A 330 -21.00 -11.04 8.07
N GLU A 331 -21.33 -11.04 9.35
CA GLU A 331 -22.37 -11.92 9.91
C GLU A 331 -23.74 -11.78 9.22
N ASP A 332 -24.07 -10.58 8.75
CA ASP A 332 -25.31 -10.31 7.99
C ASP A 332 -25.25 -10.75 6.51
N GLY A 333 -24.15 -11.39 6.10
CA GLY A 333 -23.88 -11.85 4.74
C GLY A 333 -23.43 -10.74 3.78
N THR A 334 -23.31 -9.50 4.24
CA THR A 334 -22.85 -8.39 3.39
C THR A 334 -21.33 -8.36 3.26
N ILE A 335 -20.85 -7.87 2.12
CA ILE A 335 -19.43 -7.68 1.85
C ILE A 335 -18.94 -6.39 2.53
N SER A 336 -17.68 -6.37 2.97
CA SER A 336 -17.06 -5.17 3.53
C SER A 336 -17.20 -3.97 2.60
N ARG A 337 -17.53 -2.81 3.18
CA ARG A 337 -17.74 -1.57 2.41
C ARG A 337 -16.45 -1.08 1.74
N SER A 338 -15.28 -1.45 2.28
CA SER A 338 -13.98 -1.10 1.71
C SER A 338 -13.74 -1.76 0.34
N LEU A 339 -14.46 -2.84 0.02
CA LEU A 339 -14.41 -3.54 -1.27
C LEU A 339 -15.42 -2.98 -2.29
N LYS A 340 -16.16 -1.92 -1.98
CA LYS A 340 -17.15 -1.35 -2.89
C LYS A 340 -16.50 -0.94 -4.21
N GLY A 341 -17.01 -1.47 -5.32
CA GLY A 341 -16.53 -1.16 -6.67
C GLY A 341 -15.26 -1.90 -7.08
N LYS A 342 -14.68 -2.75 -6.22
CA LYS A 342 -13.56 -3.63 -6.59
C LYS A 342 -14.07 -4.89 -7.30
N ASP A 343 -13.21 -5.44 -8.16
CA ASP A 343 -13.51 -6.67 -8.91
C ASP A 343 -13.24 -7.91 -8.05
N LEU A 344 -14.31 -8.56 -7.60
CA LEU A 344 -14.25 -9.79 -6.79
C LEU A 344 -14.21 -11.07 -7.63
N GLY A 345 -14.13 -10.98 -8.96
CA GLY A 345 -14.00 -12.17 -9.82
C GLY A 345 -12.80 -13.03 -9.44
N GLY A 346 -12.99 -14.35 -9.39
CA GLY A 346 -11.93 -15.30 -8.99
C GLY A 346 -11.69 -15.42 -7.48
N VAL A 347 -12.51 -14.76 -6.64
CA VAL A 347 -12.51 -14.93 -5.19
C VAL A 347 -13.83 -15.60 -4.75
N ASP A 348 -13.72 -16.69 -4.01
CA ASP A 348 -14.85 -17.46 -3.51
C ASP A 348 -15.42 -16.82 -2.24
N ILE A 349 -16.71 -16.50 -2.24
CA ILE A 349 -17.37 -15.95 -1.06
C ILE A 349 -17.81 -17.10 -0.15
N VAL A 350 -17.31 -17.13 1.07
CA VAL A 350 -17.68 -18.14 2.07
C VAL A 350 -19.07 -17.83 2.61
N ARG A 351 -20.11 -18.34 1.95
CA ARG A 351 -21.51 -18.11 2.34
C ARG A 351 -21.90 -18.89 3.59
N THR A 352 -22.78 -18.30 4.38
CA THR A 352 -23.33 -18.88 5.60
C THR A 352 -24.21 -20.09 5.35
#